data_AF-A0A916NBU6-F1
#
_entry.id   AF-A0A916NBU6-F1
#
_cell.length_a   1.000
_cell.length_b   1.000
_cell.length_c   1.000
_cell.angle_alpha   90.00
_cell.angle_beta   90.00
_cell.angle_gamma   90.00
#
_symmetry.space_group_name_H-M   'P 1'
#
loop_
_entity.id
_entity.type
_entity.pdbx_description
1 polymer ?
#
loop_
_entity_poly.entity_id
_entity_poly.type
_entity_poly.pdbx_seq_one_letter_code
_entity_poly.pdbx_strand_id
1 'polypeptide(L)'
;MKQLTILLSAALFISCNDTTDDPLCACHEVQLQAAKEYQAANGDTEKLEAIQEKYKEEVEQCQKVVSELSEEMKDLSKEEKKKKEQEHANNCPAFKELQELKSKK
;
A
#
# COMPACT_ATOMS: atom_id res chain seq x y z
N MET A 1 18.72 -37.59 0.46
CA MET A 1 17.29 -37.19 0.54
C MET A 1 17.16 -36.38 1.83
N LYS A 2 16.90 -35.08 1.89
CA LYS A 2 16.28 -34.12 0.97
C LYS A 2 17.19 -32.89 0.87
N GLN A 3 17.64 -32.59 -0.35
CA GLN A 3 17.79 -31.18 -0.72
C GLN A 3 16.37 -30.61 -0.86
N LEU A 4 16.13 -29.39 -0.40
CA LEU A 4 15.82 -28.28 -1.31
C LEU A 4 15.60 -26.99 -0.49
N THR A 5 16.53 -26.06 -0.70
CA THR A 5 16.26 -24.63 -0.92
C THR A 5 15.77 -23.79 0.27
N ILE A 6 16.68 -23.54 1.20
CA ILE A 6 16.89 -22.16 1.67
C ILE A 6 17.44 -21.39 0.47
N LEU A 7 16.77 -20.29 0.09
CA LEU A 7 17.15 -19.23 -0.87
C LEU A 7 15.99 -18.96 -1.83
N LEU A 8 15.26 -17.86 -1.64
CA LEU A 8 15.30 -16.71 -2.55
C LEU A 8 14.19 -15.72 -2.18
N SER A 9 14.62 -14.48 -1.90
CA SER A 9 13.90 -13.21 -2.17
C SER A 9 12.51 -13.08 -1.53
N ALA A 10 12.32 -12.37 -0.42
CA ALA A 10 12.72 -10.97 -0.25
C ALA A 10 12.83 -10.22 -1.60
N ALA A 11 11.87 -10.43 -2.49
CA ALA A 11 11.42 -9.35 -3.34
C ALA A 11 10.53 -8.51 -2.41
N LEU A 12 11.05 -7.59 -1.60
CA LEU A 12 11.63 -6.33 -2.08
C LEU A 12 11.25 -6.15 -3.54
N PHE A 13 9.95 -5.95 -3.77
CA PHE A 13 9.45 -5.21 -4.91
C PHE A 13 10.07 -3.82 -4.82
N ILE A 14 11.35 -3.75 -5.19
CA ILE A 14 11.97 -2.61 -5.83
C ILE A 14 11.30 -2.58 -7.20
N SER A 15 10.03 -2.20 -7.26
CA SER A 15 9.57 -1.46 -8.41
C SER A 15 10.24 -0.10 -8.29
N CYS A 16 11.45 0.00 -8.86
CA CYS A 16 11.99 1.25 -9.35
C CYS A 16 11.00 1.79 -10.39
N ASN A 17 9.97 2.47 -9.93
CA ASN A 17 9.27 3.49 -10.68
C ASN A 17 9.55 4.77 -9.89
N ASP A 18 9.99 5.82 -10.56
CA ASP A 18 10.33 7.14 -9.98
C ASP A 18 9.18 7.75 -9.15
N THR A 19 8.94 7.27 -7.93
CA THR A 19 7.95 7.80 -6.97
C THR A 19 8.64 8.07 -5.62
N THR A 20 9.82 8.67 -5.67
CA THR A 20 10.70 8.85 -4.50
C THR A 20 10.31 9.94 -3.49
N ASP A 21 9.15 10.58 -3.57
CA ASP A 21 8.81 11.69 -2.66
C ASP A 21 7.40 11.66 -2.05
N ASP A 22 6.60 10.60 -2.24
CA ASP A 22 5.26 10.51 -1.67
C ASP A 22 5.10 9.33 -0.68
N PRO A 23 5.24 9.60 0.63
CA PRO A 23 5.08 8.59 1.68
C PRO A 23 3.72 7.88 1.66
N LEU A 24 2.65 8.53 1.15
CA LEU A 24 1.36 7.85 1.00
C LEU A 24 1.34 6.85 -0.14
N CYS A 25 2.14 7.05 -1.19
CA CYS A 25 2.13 6.12 -2.30
C CYS A 25 2.67 4.74 -1.89
N ALA A 26 3.74 4.72 -1.10
CA ALA A 26 4.25 3.48 -0.49
C ALA A 26 3.16 2.77 0.35
N CYS A 27 2.34 3.53 1.06
CA CYS A 27 1.20 2.99 1.80
C CYS A 27 0.10 2.40 0.90
N HIS A 28 -0.15 3.00 -0.26
CA HIS A 28 -1.04 2.44 -1.25
C HIS A 28 -0.48 1.19 -1.91
N GLU A 29 0.83 1.10 -2.12
CA GLU A 29 1.47 -0.13 -2.61
C GLU A 29 1.31 -1.29 -1.62
N VAL A 30 1.58 -1.04 -0.33
CA VAL A 30 1.36 -2.03 0.75
C VAL A 30 -0.11 -2.48 0.78
N GLN A 31 -1.06 -1.53 0.76
CA GLN A 31 -2.48 -1.86 0.74
C GLN A 31 -2.88 -2.67 -0.50
N LEU A 32 -2.32 -2.35 -1.67
CA LEU A 32 -2.59 -3.06 -2.91
C LEU A 32 -2.07 -4.50 -2.86
N GLN A 33 -0.85 -4.70 -2.37
CA GLN A 33 -0.26 -6.03 -2.20
C GLN A 33 -1.07 -6.86 -1.20
N ALA A 34 -1.39 -6.30 -0.04
CA ALA A 34 -2.23 -6.95 0.95
C ALA A 34 -3.60 -7.33 0.36
N ALA A 35 -4.26 -6.42 -0.37
CA ALA A 35 -5.56 -6.69 -1.00
C ALA A 35 -5.51 -7.86 -2.01
N LYS A 36 -4.46 -7.93 -2.83
CA LYS A 36 -4.24 -9.04 -3.77
C LYS A 36 -4.01 -10.36 -3.04
N GLU A 37 -3.20 -10.35 -1.98
CA GLU A 37 -2.95 -11.54 -1.16
C GLU A 37 -4.21 -12.00 -0.41
N TYR A 38 -5.01 -11.07 0.13
CA TYR A 38 -6.31 -11.37 0.72
C TYR A 38 -7.27 -12.02 -0.27
N GLN A 39 -7.31 -11.52 -1.51
CA GLN A 39 -8.11 -12.13 -2.58
C GLN A 39 -7.60 -13.53 -2.92
N ALA A 40 -6.29 -13.71 -3.02
CA ALA A 40 -5.67 -15.01 -3.31
C ALA A 40 -5.86 -16.02 -2.17
N ALA A 41 -5.94 -15.57 -0.92
CA ALA A 41 -6.24 -16.41 0.24
C ALA A 41 -7.67 -16.97 0.19
N ASN A 42 -8.59 -16.33 -0.51
CA ASN A 42 -9.95 -16.82 -0.76
C ASN A 42 -10.69 -17.28 0.53
N GLY A 43 -10.51 -16.55 1.63
CA GLY A 43 -11.16 -16.85 2.91
C GLY A 43 -10.43 -17.86 3.82
N ASP A 44 -9.27 -18.38 3.40
CA ASP A 44 -8.44 -19.30 4.20
C ASP A 44 -7.88 -18.59 5.44
N THR A 45 -8.47 -18.87 6.61
CA THR A 45 -8.19 -18.15 7.86
C THR A 45 -6.72 -18.16 8.26
N GLU A 46 -6.00 -19.28 8.11
CA GLU A 46 -4.57 -19.35 8.46
C GLU A 46 -3.74 -18.44 7.55
N LYS A 47 -4.07 -18.39 6.26
CA LYS A 47 -3.41 -17.47 5.33
C LYS A 47 -3.77 -16.01 5.61
N LEU A 48 -5.01 -15.73 5.98
CA LEU A 48 -5.46 -14.38 6.34
C LEU A 48 -4.71 -13.86 7.56
N GLU A 49 -4.52 -14.68 8.59
CA GLU A 49 -3.74 -14.34 9.78
C GLU A 49 -2.26 -14.11 9.44
N ALA A 50 -1.68 -14.98 8.61
CA ALA A 50 -0.30 -14.80 8.15
C ALA A 50 -0.10 -13.51 7.35
N ILE A 51 -1.07 -13.12 6.52
CA ILE A 51 -1.06 -11.84 5.79
C ILE A 51 -1.17 -10.66 6.76
N GLN A 52 -2.04 -10.74 7.78
CA GLN A 52 -2.15 -9.68 8.79
C GLN A 52 -0.84 -9.44 9.53
N GLU A 53 -0.20 -10.50 10.02
CA GLU A 53 1.09 -10.39 10.71
C GLU A 53 2.19 -9.89 9.78
N LYS A 54 2.20 -10.33 8.52
CA LYS A 54 3.18 -9.90 7.51
C LYS A 54 3.19 -8.38 7.26
N TYR A 55 2.02 -7.75 7.25
CA TYR A 55 1.88 -6.33 6.89
C TYR A 55 1.66 -5.40 8.10
N LYS A 56 1.75 -5.94 9.31
CA LYS A 56 1.41 -5.22 10.55
C LYS A 56 2.26 -3.97 10.75
N GLU A 57 3.57 -4.10 10.60
CA GLU A 57 4.51 -3.00 10.83
C GLU A 57 4.33 -1.89 9.79
N GLU A 58 4.13 -2.25 8.53
CA GLU A 58 3.87 -1.30 7.44
C GLU A 58 2.53 -0.59 7.64
N VAL A 59 1.50 -1.28 8.12
CA VAL A 59 0.21 -0.65 8.47
C VAL A 59 0.38 0.37 9.60
N GLU A 60 1.13 0.04 10.65
CA GLU A 60 1.43 0.97 11.74
C GLU A 60 2.23 2.20 11.26
N GLN A 61 3.18 2.01 10.36
CA GLN A 61 3.92 3.11 9.74
C GLN A 61 3.02 4.00 8.89
N CYS A 62 2.15 3.39 8.08
CA CYS A 62 1.20 4.10 7.24
C CYS A 62 0.15 4.90 8.03
N GLN A 63 -0.26 4.41 9.20
CA GLN A 63 -1.12 5.18 10.09
C GLN A 63 -0.46 6.48 10.55
N LYS A 64 0.85 6.46 10.84
CA LYS A 64 1.59 7.68 11.22
C LYS A 64 1.66 8.66 10.06
N VAL A 65 2.00 8.19 8.86
CA VAL A 65 2.03 9.01 7.64
C VAL A 65 0.68 9.67 7.38
N VAL A 66 -0.43 8.91 7.48
CA VAL A 66 -1.78 9.45 7.29
C VAL A 66 -2.12 10.50 8.36
N SER A 67 -1.72 10.27 9.61
CA SER A 67 -1.94 11.23 10.70
C SER A 67 -1.18 12.53 10.46
N GLU A 68 0.09 12.44 10.06
CA GLU A 68 0.94 13.61 9.76
C GLU A 68 0.36 14.40 8.59
N LEU A 69 0.01 13.71 7.49
CA LEU A 69 -0.58 14.38 6.33
C LEU A 69 -1.96 14.98 6.64
N SER A 70 -2.76 14.34 7.50
CA SER A 70 -4.07 14.87 7.91
C SER A 70 -3.92 16.22 8.61
N GLU A 71 -2.91 16.38 9.47
CA GLU A 71 -2.63 17.66 10.12
C GLU A 71 -2.13 18.70 9.10
N GLU A 72 -1.25 18.34 8.17
CA GLU A 72 -0.82 19.25 7.09
C GLU A 72 -1.97 19.70 6.19
N MET A 73 -2.95 18.82 5.97
CA MET A 73 -4.11 19.11 5.13
C MET A 73 -5.15 19.94 5.88
N LYS A 74 -5.16 19.97 7.20
CA LYS A 74 -6.23 20.60 8.00
C LYS A 74 -6.46 22.06 7.65
N ASP A 75 -5.37 22.80 7.46
CA ASP A 75 -5.37 24.25 7.22
C ASP A 75 -5.45 24.64 5.74
N LEU A 76 -5.42 23.65 4.83
CA LEU A 76 -5.54 23.89 3.40
C LEU A 76 -6.98 24.19 2.99
N SER A 77 -7.12 25.11 2.04
CA SER A 77 -8.39 25.37 1.37
C SER A 77 -8.87 24.13 0.59
N LYS A 78 -10.16 24.11 0.25
CA LYS A 78 -10.73 23.01 -0.55
C LYS A 78 -10.03 22.85 -1.91
N GLU A 79 -9.58 23.95 -2.51
CA GLU A 79 -8.92 23.94 -3.81
C GLU A 79 -7.50 23.37 -3.71
N GLU A 80 -6.75 23.72 -2.66
CA GLU A 80 -5.43 23.16 -2.38
C GLU A 80 -5.49 21.66 -2.05
N LYS A 81 -6.49 21.25 -1.27
CA LYS A 81 -6.74 19.82 -0.98
C LYS A 81 -6.98 19.04 -2.26
N LYS A 82 -7.84 19.55 -3.14
CA LYS A 82 -8.15 18.91 -4.43
C LYS A 82 -6.91 18.83 -5.32
N LYS A 83 -6.08 19.86 -5.35
CA LYS A 83 -4.83 19.87 -6.12
C LYS A 83 -3.85 18.82 -5.60
N LYS A 84 -3.62 18.75 -4.28
CA LYS A 84 -2.77 17.72 -3.66
C LYS A 84 -3.29 16.31 -3.92
N GLU A 85 -4.61 16.09 -3.83
CA GLU A 85 -5.21 14.80 -4.14
C GLU A 85 -5.05 14.40 -5.61
N GLN A 86 -5.16 15.36 -6.54
CA GLN A 86 -4.91 15.13 -7.97
C GLN A 86 -3.44 14.84 -8.26
N GLU A 87 -2.52 15.57 -7.63
CA GLU A 87 -1.07 15.32 -7.74
C GLU A 87 -0.73 13.93 -7.22
N HIS A 88 -1.25 13.57 -6.04
CA HIS A 88 -1.10 12.24 -5.46
C HIS A 88 -1.63 11.14 -6.40
N ALA A 89 -2.85 11.32 -6.94
CA ALA A 89 -3.44 10.34 -7.85
C ALA A 89 -2.66 10.19 -9.15
N ASN A 90 -2.04 11.25 -9.65
CA ASN A 90 -1.21 11.20 -10.84
C ASN A 90 0.12 10.50 -10.59
N ASN A 91 0.71 10.74 -9.43
CA ASN A 91 2.04 10.25 -9.07
C ASN A 91 2.03 8.88 -8.40
N CYS A 92 0.85 8.36 -8.01
CA CYS A 92 0.74 7.05 -7.38
C CYS A 92 -0.08 6.05 -8.20
N PRO A 93 0.57 5.17 -9.00
CA PRO A 93 -0.11 4.12 -9.74
C PRO A 93 -0.88 3.15 -8.83
N ALA A 94 -0.32 2.81 -7.66
CA ALA A 94 -0.97 1.90 -6.72
C ALA A 94 -2.29 2.47 -6.17
N PHE A 95 -2.38 3.80 -6.01
CA PHE A 95 -3.62 4.46 -5.60
C PHE A 95 -4.72 4.30 -6.68
N LYS A 96 -4.37 4.48 -7.95
CA LYS A 96 -5.30 4.26 -9.07
C LYS A 96 -5.78 2.79 -9.11
N GLU A 97 -4.85 1.84 -8.99
CA GLU A 97 -5.19 0.42 -9.03
C GLU A 97 -6.08 0.01 -7.83
N LEU A 98 -5.82 0.55 -6.64
CA LEU A 98 -6.68 0.36 -5.48
C LEU A 98 -8.09 0.91 -5.69
N GLN A 99 -8.23 2.08 -6.32
CA GLN A 99 -9.55 2.62 -6.66
C GLN A 99 -10.31 1.73 -7.63
N GLU A 100 -9.63 1.22 -8.66
CA GLU A 100 -10.22 0.27 -9.59
C GLU A 100 -10.68 -1.02 -8.90
N LEU A 101 -9.84 -1.59 -8.04
CA LEU A 101 -10.20 -2.77 -7.23
C LEU A 101 -11.44 -2.53 -6.37
N LYS A 102 -11.57 -1.34 -5.76
CA LYS A 102 -12.75 -0.97 -4.96
C LYS A 102 -14.00 -0.80 -5.82
N SER A 103 -13.87 -0.23 -7.02
CA SER A 103 -14.99 -0.03 -7.96
C SER A 103 -15.51 -1.31 -8.62
N LYS A 104 -14.72 -2.40 -8.60
CA LYS A 104 -15.06 -3.71 -9.19
C LYS A 104 -15.82 -4.64 -8.23
N LYS A 105 -15.99 -4.26 -6.97
CA LYS A 105 -16.85 -4.94 -5.98
C LYS A 105 -18.24 -4.36 -5.99
#